data_AF-A0A7J8HZA4-F1
#
_entry.id   AF-A0A7J8HZA4-F1
#
_cell.length_a   1.000
_cell.length_b   1.000
_cell.length_c   1.000
_cell.angle_alpha   90.00
_cell.angle_beta   90.00
_cell.angle_gamma   90.00
#
_symmetry.space_group_name_H-M   'P 1'
#
loop_
_entity.id
_entity.type
_entity.pdbx_description
1 polymer ?
#
loop_
_entity_poly.entity_id
_entity_poly.type
_entity_poly.pdbx_seq_one_letter_code
_entity_poly.pdbx_strand_id
1 'polypeptide(L)'
;MLMSLYNVSINLKGLKYISESPGFIPLLWWLLSDPDAEVCLHVLRLVQSVVLEPEVFSKSASEFRSSLPLQRILAMSKSRNPHLQTAAQELLEDLRALECDA
;
A
#
# COMPACT_ATOMS: atom_id res chain seq x y z
N MET A 1 4.24 -16.11 6.23
CA MET A 1 3.27 -15.81 5.15
C MET A 1 3.48 -14.43 4.52
N LEU A 2 3.97 -13.43 5.27
CA LEU A 2 4.23 -12.08 4.75
C LEU A 2 5.37 -11.93 3.72
N MET A 3 6.43 -12.74 3.81
CA MET A 3 7.45 -12.82 2.75
C MET A 3 6.85 -13.15 1.37
N SER A 4 5.72 -13.85 1.34
CA SER A 4 4.99 -14.14 0.10
C SER A 4 4.31 -12.89 -0.47
N LEU A 5 3.79 -11.97 0.37
CA LEU A 5 3.20 -10.70 -0.08
C LEU A 5 4.26 -9.75 -0.63
N TYR A 6 5.45 -9.73 -0.02
CA TYR A 6 6.63 -9.05 -0.59
C TYR A 6 7.01 -9.63 -1.96
N ASN A 7 7.05 -10.97 -2.10
CA ASN A 7 7.32 -11.61 -3.38
C ASN A 7 6.24 -11.35 -4.43
N VAL A 8 4.97 -11.16 -4.04
CA VAL A 8 3.89 -10.74 -4.95
C VAL A 8 4.05 -9.28 -5.37
N SER A 9 4.56 -8.42 -4.50
CA SER A 9 4.93 -7.03 -4.85
C SER A 9 5.98 -7.00 -5.97
N ILE A 10 6.84 -8.04 -6.06
CA ILE A 10 7.85 -8.23 -7.13
C ILE A 10 7.26 -8.94 -8.37
N ASN A 11 6.12 -9.62 -8.26
CA ASN A 11 5.50 -10.37 -9.34
C ASN A 11 4.27 -9.65 -9.90
N LEU A 12 4.44 -8.95 -11.03
CA LEU A 12 3.38 -8.21 -11.71
C LEU A 12 2.11 -9.05 -11.99
N LYS A 13 2.26 -10.32 -12.38
CA LYS A 13 1.10 -11.21 -12.62
C LYS A 13 0.37 -11.55 -11.33
N GLY A 14 1.13 -11.80 -10.26
CA GLY A 14 0.60 -12.02 -8.92
C GLY A 14 -0.15 -10.80 -8.40
N LEU A 15 0.45 -9.61 -8.55
CA LEU A 15 -0.15 -8.34 -8.12
C LEU A 15 -1.47 -8.07 -8.84
N LYS A 16 -1.50 -8.23 -10.18
CA LYS A 16 -2.73 -8.11 -10.97
C LYS A 16 -3.81 -9.08 -10.49
N TYR A 17 -3.44 -10.35 -10.31
CA TYR A 17 -4.39 -11.38 -9.87
C TYR A 17 -4.98 -11.11 -8.48
N ILE A 18 -4.15 -10.75 -7.49
CA ILE A 18 -4.66 -10.50 -6.13
C ILE A 18 -5.49 -9.22 -6.06
N SER A 19 -5.17 -8.21 -6.86
CA SER A 19 -5.87 -6.93 -6.86
C SER A 19 -7.24 -6.99 -7.53
N GLU A 20 -7.52 -8.03 -8.30
CA GLU A 20 -8.85 -8.31 -8.84
C GLU A 20 -9.81 -8.86 -7.78
N SER A 21 -9.30 -9.30 -6.62
CA SER A 21 -10.15 -9.74 -5.52
C SER A 21 -10.80 -8.53 -4.83
N PRO A 22 -12.14 -8.48 -4.72
CA PRO A 22 -12.85 -7.34 -4.13
C PRO A 22 -12.57 -7.14 -2.63
N GLY A 23 -11.95 -8.12 -1.96
CA GLY A 23 -11.54 -8.01 -0.56
C GLY A 23 -10.10 -7.53 -0.38
N PHE A 24 -9.35 -7.30 -1.47
CA PHE A 24 -7.93 -7.03 -1.38
C PHE A 24 -7.61 -5.68 -0.74
N ILE A 25 -8.18 -4.59 -1.25
CA ILE A 25 -7.94 -3.24 -0.70
C ILE A 25 -8.41 -3.13 0.77
N PRO A 26 -9.61 -3.62 1.15
CA PRO A 26 -10.02 -3.63 2.56
C PRO A 26 -9.09 -4.44 3.46
N LEU A 27 -8.53 -5.55 2.95
CA LEU A 27 -7.56 -6.36 3.68
C LEU A 27 -6.26 -5.60 3.93
N LEU A 28 -5.75 -4.84 2.96
CA LEU A 28 -4.57 -3.99 3.16
C LEU A 28 -4.81 -2.98 4.30
N TRP A 29 -5.96 -2.31 4.30
CA TRP A 29 -6.28 -1.34 5.35
C TRP A 29 -6.44 -1.96 6.73
N TRP A 30 -7.04 -3.16 6.78
CA TRP A 30 -7.13 -3.92 8.02
C TRP A 30 -5.73 -4.29 8.54
N LEU A 31 -4.84 -4.79 7.68
CA LEU A 31 -3.47 -5.17 8.05
C LEU A 31 -2.59 -3.98 8.47
N LEU A 32 -2.85 -2.76 7.99
CA LEU A 32 -2.17 -1.55 8.51
C LEU A 32 -2.51 -1.26 9.98
N SER A 33 -3.53 -1.89 10.54
CA SER A 33 -3.88 -1.78 11.96
C SER A 33 -3.21 -2.85 12.83
N ASP A 34 -2.39 -3.73 12.24
CA ASP A 34 -1.66 -4.76 12.97
C ASP A 34 -0.63 -4.12 13.93
N PRO A 35 -0.49 -4.63 15.18
CA PRO A 35 0.51 -4.12 16.11
C PRO A 35 1.96 -4.39 15.67
N ASP A 36 2.18 -5.34 14.77
CA ASP A 36 3.49 -5.67 14.24
C ASP A 36 3.93 -4.67 13.15
N ALA A 37 5.04 -3.99 13.42
CA ALA A 37 5.61 -3.02 12.50
C ALA A 37 6.11 -3.65 11.19
N GLU A 38 6.53 -4.91 11.21
CA GLU A 38 6.95 -5.65 10.01
C GLU A 38 5.73 -5.92 9.11
N VAL A 39 4.59 -6.24 9.70
CA VAL A 39 3.32 -6.39 8.98
C VAL A 39 2.95 -5.09 8.30
N CYS A 40 2.94 -3.99 9.05
CA CYS A 40 2.65 -2.66 8.50
C CYS A 40 3.62 -2.28 7.37
N LEU A 41 4.92 -2.56 7.52
CA LEU A 41 5.94 -2.24 6.53
C LEU A 41 5.68 -2.95 5.20
N HIS A 42 5.45 -4.26 5.24
CA HIS A 42 5.17 -5.03 4.03
C HIS A 42 3.86 -4.62 3.36
N VAL A 43 2.86 -4.27 4.15
CA VAL A 43 1.59 -3.76 3.61
C VAL A 43 1.80 -2.41 2.94
N LEU A 44 2.56 -1.48 3.53
CA LEU A 44 2.90 -0.21 2.87
C LEU A 44 3.64 -0.44 1.55
N ARG A 45 4.58 -1.39 1.49
CA ARG A 45 5.28 -1.74 0.25
C ARG A 45 4.36 -2.33 -0.81
N LEU A 46 3.43 -3.19 -0.42
CA LEU A 46 2.45 -3.75 -1.33
C LEU A 46 1.47 -2.69 -1.85
N VAL A 47 1.03 -1.79 -0.97
CA VAL A 47 0.21 -0.62 -1.34
C VAL A 47 0.97 0.25 -2.35
N GLN A 48 2.26 0.51 -2.12
CA GLN A 48 3.11 1.24 -3.06
C GLN A 48 3.19 0.53 -4.42
N SER A 49 3.33 -0.79 -4.46
CA SER A 49 3.31 -1.54 -5.73
C SER A 49 1.97 -1.43 -6.46
N VAL A 50 0.84 -1.42 -5.75
CA VAL A 50 -0.49 -1.21 -6.35
C VAL A 50 -0.60 0.18 -6.96
N VAL A 51 -0.11 1.19 -6.25
CA VAL A 51 -0.15 2.62 -6.63
C VAL A 51 0.74 2.89 -7.84
N LEU A 52 1.94 2.29 -7.88
CA LEU A 52 2.92 2.47 -8.95
C LEU A 52 2.63 1.63 -10.20
N GLU A 53 1.67 0.70 -10.15
CA GLU A 53 1.30 -0.13 -11.30
C GLU A 53 0.01 0.42 -11.97
N PRO A 54 0.09 1.11 -13.12
CA PRO A 54 -1.04 1.87 -13.68
C PRO A 54 -2.28 1.02 -14.00
N GLU A 55 -2.08 -0.20 -14.52
CA GLU A 55 -3.18 -1.10 -14.84
C GLU A 55 -3.93 -1.60 -13.60
N VAL A 56 -3.22 -1.74 -12.48
CA VAL A 56 -3.82 -2.18 -11.22
C VAL A 56 -4.45 -0.99 -10.50
N PHE A 57 -3.76 0.15 -10.47
CA PHE A 57 -4.24 1.36 -9.83
C PHE A 57 -5.52 1.88 -10.50
N SER A 58 -5.59 1.91 -11.83
CA SER A 58 -6.78 2.39 -12.55
C SER A 58 -8.06 1.63 -12.19
N LYS A 59 -7.98 0.32 -11.93
CA LYS A 59 -9.11 -0.50 -11.47
C LYS A 59 -9.50 -0.21 -10.02
N SER A 60 -8.53 0.14 -9.18
CA SER A 60 -8.70 0.26 -7.73
C SER A 60 -8.80 1.72 -7.25
N ALA A 61 -8.58 2.70 -8.12
CA ALA A 61 -8.40 4.11 -7.77
C ALA A 61 -9.60 4.70 -7.02
N SER A 62 -10.83 4.32 -7.39
CA SER A 62 -12.04 4.79 -6.71
C SER A 62 -12.13 4.27 -5.28
N GLU A 63 -11.85 2.99 -5.07
CA GLU A 63 -11.83 2.38 -3.74
C GLU A 63 -10.68 2.96 -2.90
N PHE A 64 -9.52 3.13 -3.52
CA PHE A 64 -8.35 3.74 -2.88
C PHE A 64 -8.67 5.15 -2.38
N ARG A 65 -9.21 6.03 -3.23
CA ARG A 65 -9.57 7.41 -2.87
C ARG A 65 -10.65 7.48 -1.78
N SER A 66 -11.58 6.53 -1.73
CA SER A 66 -12.69 6.55 -0.77
C SER A 66 -12.35 5.93 0.60
N SER A 67 -11.38 5.02 0.66
CA SER A 67 -11.10 4.21 1.86
C SER A 67 -9.67 4.32 2.42
N LEU A 68 -8.77 5.04 1.73
CA LEU A 68 -7.37 5.20 2.15
C LEU A 68 -7.25 5.70 3.61
N PRO A 69 -6.59 4.94 4.50
CA PRO A 69 -6.37 5.36 5.89
C PRO A 69 -5.23 6.38 6.01
N LEU A 70 -5.38 7.55 5.39
CA LEU A 70 -4.34 8.57 5.27
C LEU A 70 -3.74 8.99 6.62
N GLN A 71 -4.58 9.18 7.65
CA GLN A 71 -4.15 9.55 9.00
C GLN A 71 -3.21 8.51 9.62
N ARG A 72 -3.44 7.22 9.33
CA ARG A 72 -2.60 6.12 9.83
C ARG A 72 -1.27 6.08 9.11
N ILE A 73 -1.26 6.26 7.79
CA ILE A 73 -0.01 6.35 7.01
C ILE A 73 0.82 7.56 7.48
N LEU A 74 0.18 8.71 7.74
CA LEU A 74 0.83 9.89 8.33
C LEU A 74 1.39 9.66 9.74
N ALA A 75 0.78 8.80 10.54
CA ALA A 75 1.33 8.41 11.83
C ALA A 75 2.58 7.52 11.65
N MET A 76 2.55 6.61 10.68
CA MET A 76 3.68 5.73 10.34
C MET A 76 4.90 6.51 9.82
N SER A 77 4.70 7.60 9.07
CA SER A 77 5.80 8.47 8.61
C SER A 77 6.52 9.21 9.75
N LYS A 78 5.97 9.17 10.96
CA LYS A 78 6.56 9.69 12.21
C LYS A 78 6.99 8.58 13.17
N SER A 79 6.99 7.32 12.72
CA SER A 79 7.39 6.18 13.52
C SER A 79 8.86 6.23 13.92
N ARG A 80 9.19 5.62 15.06
CA ARG A 80 10.58 5.39 15.48
C ARG A 80 11.25 4.26 14.70
N ASN A 81 10.47 3.42 14.00
CA ASN A 81 11.01 2.40 13.11
C ASN A 81 11.42 3.06 11.77
N PRO A 82 12.73 3.09 11.44
CA PRO A 82 13.22 3.82 10.28
C PRO A 82 12.68 3.24 8.95
N HIS A 83 12.57 1.91 8.83
CA HIS A 83 12.06 1.29 7.62
C HIS A 83 10.59 1.62 7.38
N LEU A 84 9.77 1.58 8.44
CA LEU A 84 8.37 1.94 8.37
C LEU A 84 8.18 3.43 8.06
N GLN A 85 8.99 4.29 8.69
CA GLN A 85 8.99 5.72 8.43
C GLN A 85 9.31 6.01 6.95
N THR A 86 10.41 5.46 6.42
CA THR A 86 10.82 5.66 5.03
C THR A 86 9.74 5.18 4.06
N ALA A 87 9.23 3.95 4.24
CA ALA A 87 8.20 3.40 3.36
C ALA A 87 6.91 4.24 3.37
N ALA A 88 6.51 4.76 4.54
CA ALA A 88 5.33 5.62 4.63
C ALA A 88 5.56 6.99 3.98
N GLN A 89 6.76 7.56 4.08
CA GLN A 89 7.11 8.83 3.43
C GLN A 89 7.12 8.68 1.91
N GLU A 90 7.80 7.65 1.39
CA GLU A 90 7.83 7.35 -0.04
C GLU A 90 6.41 7.16 -0.61
N LEU A 91 5.56 6.37 0.08
CA LEU A 91 4.17 6.19 -0.36
C LEU A 91 3.38 7.51 -0.38
N LEU A 92 3.58 8.40 0.60
CA LEU A 92 2.90 9.70 0.63
C LEU A 92 3.36 10.62 -0.52
N GLU A 93 4.63 10.53 -0.91
CA GLU A 93 5.17 11.25 -2.06
C GLU A 93 4.57 10.72 -3.37
N ASP A 94 4.53 9.40 -3.55
CA ASP A 94 3.93 8.75 -4.71
C ASP A 94 2.44 9.14 -4.87
N LEU A 95 1.69 9.12 -3.76
CA LEU A 95 0.27 9.52 -3.78
C LEU A 95 0.09 10.99 -4.15
N ARG A 96 0.96 11.89 -3.68
CA ARG A 96 0.92 13.30 -4.07
C ARG A 96 1.24 13.50 -5.55
N ALA A 97 2.20 12.76 -6.09
CA ALA A 97 2.53 12.82 -7.52
C ALA A 97 1.31 12.43 -8.37
N LEU A 98 0.57 11.40 -7.97
CA LEU A 98 -0.66 10.97 -8.66
C LEU A 98 -1.83 11.96 -8.57
N GLU A 99 -1.89 12.77 -7.52
CA GLU A 99 -2.86 13.87 -7.44
C GLU A 99 -2.49 15.05 -8.34
N CYS A 100 -1.19 15.25 -8.61
CA CYS A 100 -0.71 16.30 -9.52
C CYS A 100 -0.86 15.94 -11.01
N ASP A 101 -0.80 14.65 -11.35
CA ASP A 101 -0.91 14.14 -12.73
C ASP A 101 -2.36 13.92 -13.20
N ALA A 102 -3.36 14.09 -12.32
CA ALA A 102 -4.79 13.85 -12.57
C ALA A 102 -5.57 15.14 -12.83
#